data_AF-A0A2N4X4K5-F1
#
_entry.id   AF-A0A2N4X4K5-F1
#
_cell.length_a   1.000
_cell.length_b   1.000
_cell.length_c   1.000
_cell.angle_alpha   90.00
_cell.angle_beta   90.00
_cell.angle_gamma   90.00
#
_symmetry.space_group_name_H-M   'P 1'
#
loop_
_entity.id
_entity.type
_entity.pdbx_description
1 polymer ?
#
loop_
_entity_poly.entity_id
_entity_poly.type
_entity_poly.pdbx_seq_one_letter_code
_entity_poly.pdbx_strand_id
1 'polypeptide(L)' 'MNFHIRLFCRFDRHEPIRREVRWDGLHYVSTCTSCGQAIRRKDKGEWKKDWNPSGLFKTA' A
#
# COMPACT_ATOMS: atom_id res chain seq x y z
N MET A 1 20.89 6.78 -1.97
CA MET A 1 19.93 5.73 -2.38
C MET A 1 19.99 4.63 -1.32
N ASN A 2 19.09 4.64 -0.33
CA ASN A 2 19.30 3.91 0.93
C ASN A 2 18.44 2.64 1.02
N PHE A 3 19.15 1.52 1.13
CA PHE A 3 18.75 0.12 1.02
C PHE A 3 17.99 -0.46 2.24
N HIS A 4 17.41 0.39 3.11
CA HIS A 4 16.83 -0.03 4.42
C HIS A 4 15.28 -0.05 4.48
N ILE A 5 14.59 0.04 3.34
CA ILE A 5 13.13 0.27 3.31
C ILE A 5 12.31 -1.03 3.55
N ARG A 6 12.92 -2.22 3.45
CA ARG A 6 12.22 -3.51 3.65
C ARG A 6 11.92 -3.87 5.11
N LEU A 7 12.69 -3.36 6.07
CA LEU A 7 12.44 -3.65 7.51
C LEU A 7 11.12 -3.04 7.98
N PHE A 8 10.76 -1.85 7.50
CA PHE A 8 9.50 -1.19 7.87
C PHE A 8 8.26 -1.98 7.44
N CYS A 9 8.34 -2.71 6.32
CA CYS A 9 7.26 -3.62 5.89
C CYS A 9 7.01 -4.73 6.93
N ARG A 10 8.02 -5.16 7.68
CA ARG A 10 7.87 -6.18 8.73
C ARG A 10 7.25 -5.64 10.01
N PHE A 11 7.29 -4.32 10.21
CA PHE A 11 6.54 -3.60 11.23
C PHE A 11 5.18 -3.11 10.72
N ASP A 12 4.70 -3.67 9.59
CA ASP A 12 3.41 -3.31 8.99
C ASP A 12 3.31 -1.80 8.69
N ARG A 13 4.47 -1.17 8.42
CA ARG A 13 4.61 0.21 7.96
C ARG A 13 4.98 0.16 6.49
N HIS A 14 3.99 0.37 5.65
CA HIS A 14 4.16 0.39 4.21
C HIS A 14 4.16 1.82 3.67
N GLU A 15 4.84 2.03 2.55
CA GLU A 15 4.80 3.27 1.81
C GLU A 15 4.11 3.05 0.46
N PRO A 16 3.05 3.80 0.14
CA PRO A 16 2.33 3.66 -1.12
C PRO A 16 3.13 4.24 -2.29
N ILE A 17 2.91 3.68 -3.47
CA ILE A 17 3.28 4.35 -4.70
C ILE A 17 2.25 5.48 -4.92
N ARG A 18 2.64 6.72 -4.56
CA ARG A 18 1.73 7.90 -4.57
C ARG A 18 0.98 8.11 -5.90
N ARG A 19 1.62 7.78 -7.03
CA ARG A 19 1.03 7.86 -8.38
C ARG A 19 0.00 6.75 -8.69
N GLU A 20 0.01 5.67 -7.94
CA GLU A 20 -0.90 4.51 -8.07
C GLU A 20 -1.95 4.48 -6.95
N VAL A 21 -2.00 5.52 -6.11
CA VAL A 21 -3.03 5.64 -5.07
C VAL A 21 -4.38 5.87 -5.73
N ARG A 22 -5.33 4.97 -5.44
CA ARG A 22 -6.72 5.07 -5.90
C ARG A 22 -7.65 5.05 -4.69
N TRP A 23 -8.93 5.37 -4.90
CA TRP A 23 -9.98 5.25 -3.89
C TRP A 23 -10.88 4.08 -4.27
N ASP A 24 -11.09 3.11 -3.37
CA ASP A 24 -11.91 1.92 -3.64
C ASP A 24 -13.39 2.08 -3.29
N GLY A 25 -13.77 3.27 -2.79
CA GLY A 25 -15.11 3.56 -2.27
C GLY A 25 -15.13 3.70 -0.75
N LEU A 26 -14.18 3.09 -0.04
CA LEU A 26 -14.10 3.13 1.42
C LEU A 26 -12.73 3.60 1.94
N HIS A 27 -11.64 3.22 1.27
CA HIS A 27 -10.28 3.56 1.65
C HIS A 27 -9.44 3.97 0.44
N TYR A 28 -8.30 4.61 0.72
CA TYR A 28 -7.26 4.76 -0.30
C TYR A 28 -6.45 3.48 -0.39
N VAL A 29 -6.14 3.06 -1.60
CA VAL A 29 -5.59 1.75 -1.95
C VAL A 29 -4.43 1.95 -2.90
N SER A 30 -3.36 1.17 -2.75
CA SER A 30 -2.15 1.30 -3.54
C SER A 30 -1.28 0.04 -3.42
N THR A 31 -0.13 0.06 -4.05
CA THR A 31 0.94 -0.92 -3.97
C THR A 31 2.07 -0.35 -3.12
N CYS A 32 2.71 -1.20 -2.32
CA CYS A 32 3.86 -0.78 -1.54
C CYS A 32 5.09 -0.63 -2.44
N THR A 33 5.73 0.54 -2.41
CA THR A 33 6.95 0.79 -3.20
C THR A 33 8.14 -0.09 -2.82
N SER A 34 8.09 -0.72 -1.64
CA SER A 34 9.20 -1.48 -1.07
C SER A 34 9.07 -3.00 -1.25
N CYS A 35 7.87 -3.53 -0.99
CA CYS A 35 7.59 -4.97 -1.07
C CYS A 35 6.63 -5.35 -2.20
N GLY A 36 6.04 -4.39 -2.90
CA GLY A 36 5.09 -4.62 -3.99
C GLY A 36 3.71 -5.13 -3.56
N GLN A 37 3.46 -5.33 -2.26
CA GLN A 37 2.17 -5.82 -1.78
C GLN A 37 1.07 -4.77 -1.91
N ALA A 38 -0.16 -5.21 -2.12
CA ALA A 38 -1.34 -4.36 -2.01
C ALA A 38 -1.48 -3.84 -0.58
N ILE A 39 -1.66 -2.53 -0.46
CA ILE A 39 -1.80 -1.83 0.81
C ILE A 39 -2.98 -0.86 0.73
N ARG A 40 -3.59 -0.61 1.87
CA ARG A 40 -4.65 0.37 2.04
C ARG A 40 -4.31 1.36 3.14
N ARG A 41 -4.80 2.58 3.00
CA ARG A 41 -4.66 3.64 3.97
C ARG A 41 -5.66 3.40 5.10
N LYS A 42 -5.14 3.10 6.28
CA LYS A 42 -5.94 2.99 7.51
C LYS A 42 -6.19 4.36 8.12
N ASP A 43 -5.17 5.22 8.15
CA ASP A 43 -5.25 6.58 8.69
C ASP A 43 -4.30 7.54 7.94
N LYS A 44 -4.22 8.81 8.34
CA LYS A 44 -3.32 9.80 7.74
C LYS A 44 -1.86 9.41 7.93
N GLY A 45 -1.26 8.91 6.85
CA GLY A 45 0.13 8.46 6.83
C GLY A 45 0.32 6.99 7.22
N GLU A 46 -0.75 6.31 7.66
CA GLU A 46 -0.71 4.90 8.01
C GLU A 46 -1.24 4.04 6.87
N TRP A 47 -0.32 3.32 6.22
CA TRP A 47 -0.64 2.34 5.20
C TRP A 47 -0.33 0.94 5.69
N LYS A 48 -1.32 0.07 5.51
CA LYS A 48 -1.39 -1.27 6.06
C LYS A 48 -1.63 -2.26 4.95
N LYS A 49 -1.22 -3.51 5.14
CA LYS A 49 -1.49 -4.56 4.16
C LYS A 49 -3.00 -4.64 3.86
N ASP A 50 -3.33 -4.71 2.58
CA ASP A 50 -4.70 -4.90 2.18
C ASP A 50 -5.15 -6.35 2.46
N TRP A 51 -6.35 -6.49 2.99
CA TRP A 51 -6.93 -7.78 3.37
C TRP A 51 -7.60 -8.49 2.19
N ASN A 52 -7.96 -7.75 1.14
CA ASN A 52 -8.60 -8.27 -0.07
C ASN A 52 -7.80 -7.87 -1.32
N PRO A 53 -6.59 -8.45 -1.52
CA PRO A 53 -5.73 -8.11 -2.65
C PRO A 53 -6.39 -8.37 -4.01
N SER A 54 -7.40 -9.24 -4.05
CA SER A 54 -8.25 -9.57 -5.20
C SER A 54 -9.22 -8.46 -5.61
N GLY A 55 -9.52 -7.50 -4.73
CA GLY A 55 -10.50 -6.45 -4.97
C GLY A 55 -10.01 -5.28 -5.81
N LEU A 56 -8.69 -5.17 -6.04
CA LEU A 56 -8.07 -3.86 -6.30
C LEU A 56 -7.28 -3.69 -7.59
N PHE A 57 -7.28 -4.70 -8.46
CA PHE A 57 -6.56 -4.63 -9.74
C PHE A 57 -7.42 -5.05 -10.93
N LYS A 58 -8.74 -4.80 -10.90
CA LYS A 58 -9.51 -4.77 -12.15
C LYS A 58 -9.11 -3.50 -12.90
N THR A 59 -8.00 -3.60 -13.63
CA THR A 59 -7.65 -2.71 -14.73
C THR A 59 -8.84 -2.70 -15.68
N ALA A 60 -9.51 -1.56 -15.77
CA ALA A 60 -10.32 -1.24 -16.94
C ALA A 60 -9.38 -0.76 -18.04
#